data_AF-A0A5P9HTE8-F1
#
_entry.id   AF-A0A5P9HTE8-F1
#
_cell.length_a   1.000
_cell.length_b   1.000
_cell.length_c   1.000
_cell.angle_alpha   90.00
_cell.angle_beta   90.00
_cell.angle_gamma   90.00
#
_symmetry.space_group_name_H-M   'P 1'
#
loop_
_entity.id
_entity.type
_entity.pdbx_description
1 polymer ?
#
loop_
_entity_poly.entity_id
_entity_poly.type
_entity_poly.pdbx_seq_one_letter_code
_entity_poly.pdbx_strand_id
1 'polypeptide(L)'
;MHQNQLDSYVKWYVTGFIMLVATWVGTFLVSSLYEPLALLQFRLQLNGIAILYFLTIYSIQAFNQFLFERRRCRQIIILFNGREI
;
A
#
# COMPACT_ATOMS: atom_id res chain seq x y z
N MET A 1 17.61 8.21 6.58
CA MET A 1 16.55 8.41 5.56
C MET A 1 15.73 7.14 5.26
N HIS A 2 16.28 5.92 5.37
CA HIS A 2 15.51 4.68 5.11
C HIS A 2 14.38 4.39 6.12
N GLN A 3 14.58 4.69 7.41
CA GLN A 3 13.58 4.49 8.47
C GLN A 3 12.29 5.29 8.20
N ASN A 4 12.43 6.59 7.91
CA ASN A 4 11.28 7.49 7.67
C ASN A 4 10.41 7.09 6.47
N GLN A 5 10.99 6.45 5.45
CA GLN A 5 10.20 5.98 4.30
C GLN A 5 9.43 4.70 4.64
N LEU A 6 10.04 3.76 5.37
CA LEU A 6 9.36 2.56 5.83
C LEU A 6 8.19 2.92 6.77
N ASP A 7 8.43 3.84 7.71
CA ASP A 7 7.40 4.33 8.63
C ASP A 7 6.24 5.01 7.89
N SER A 8 6.53 5.69 6.78
CA SER A 8 5.51 6.28 5.92
C SER A 8 4.63 5.20 5.28
N TYR A 9 5.22 4.18 4.64
CA TYR A 9 4.44 3.09 4.02
C TYR A 9 3.58 2.34 5.03
N VAL A 10 4.10 2.04 6.22
CA VAL A 10 3.34 1.41 7.30
C VAL A 10 2.11 2.25 7.66
N LYS A 11 2.23 3.57 7.74
CA LYS A 11 1.08 4.46 7.99
C LYS A 11 0.03 4.36 6.88
N TRP A 12 0.42 4.28 5.61
CA TRP A 12 -0.52 4.11 4.49
C TRP A 12 -1.25 2.77 4.56
N TYR A 13 -0.54 1.68 4.88
CA TYR A 13 -1.14 0.36 5.09
C TYR A 13 -2.15 0.37 6.25
N VAL A 14 -1.77 0.93 7.39
CA VAL A 14 -2.64 1.02 8.58
C VAL A 14 -3.86 1.89 8.29
N THR A 15 -3.69 3.02 7.60
CA THR A 15 -4.81 3.89 7.23
C THR A 15 -5.81 3.18 6.32
N GLY A 16 -5.32 2.49 5.28
CA GLY A 16 -6.17 1.70 4.40
C GLY A 16 -6.91 0.58 5.13
N PHE A 17 -6.23 -0.10 6.06
CA PHE A 17 -6.83 -1.14 6.88
C PHE A 17 -7.94 -0.59 7.80
N ILE A 18 -7.69 0.52 8.49
CA ILE A 18 -8.69 1.17 9.35
C ILE A 18 -9.90 1.61 8.53
N MET A 19 -9.71 2.20 7.34
CA MET A 19 -10.83 2.57 6.46
C MET A 19 -11.64 1.35 6.03
N LEU A 20 -10.98 0.26 5.65
CA LEU A 20 -11.67 -0.98 5.25
C LEU A 20 -12.53 -1.51 6.39
N VAL A 21 -11.95 -1.65 7.59
CA VAL A 21 -12.64 -2.15 8.79
C VAL A 21 -13.80 -1.24 9.16
N ALA A 22 -13.60 0.08 9.19
CA ALA A 22 -14.64 1.05 9.51
C ALA A 22 -15.82 0.94 8.53
N THR A 23 -15.53 0.80 7.24
CA THR A 23 -16.57 0.64 6.21
C THR A 23 -17.29 -0.69 6.36
N TRP A 24 -16.56 -1.78 6.66
CA TRP A 24 -17.14 -3.09 6.92
C TRP A 24 -18.10 -3.06 8.12
N VAL A 25 -17.66 -2.51 9.26
CA VAL A 25 -18.49 -2.33 10.45
C VAL A 25 -19.71 -1.47 10.12
N GLY A 26 -19.54 -0.38 9.36
CA GLY A 26 -20.63 0.45 8.87
C GLY A 26 -21.68 -0.39 8.12
N THR A 27 -21.25 -1.23 7.16
CA THR A 27 -22.18 -2.11 6.42
C THR A 27 -22.86 -3.17 7.28
N PHE A 28 -22.34 -3.50 8.46
CA PHE A 28 -23.05 -4.36 9.42
C PHE A 28 -24.13 -3.60 10.16
N LEU A 29 -23.88 -2.35 10.55
CA LEU A 29 -24.84 -1.53 11.27
C LEU A 29 -26.09 -1.21 10.44
N VAL A 30 -25.92 -1.01 9.13
CA VAL A 30 -27.06 -0.78 8.20
C VAL A 30 -27.60 -2.06 7.57
N SER A 31 -27.16 -3.25 8.02
CA SER A 31 -27.53 -4.52 7.39
C SER A 31 -29.03 -4.84 7.47
N SER A 32 -29.74 -4.28 8.45
CA SER A 32 -31.19 -4.44 8.63
C SER A 32 -32.03 -3.57 7.69
N LEU A 33 -31.44 -2.54 7.07
CA LEU A 33 -32.15 -1.53 6.27
C LEU A 33 -32.10 -1.80 4.76
N TYR A 34 -31.23 -2.70 4.31
CA TYR A 34 -31.00 -2.95 2.89
C TYR A 34 -31.15 -4.43 2.56
N GLU A 35 -31.44 -4.72 1.30
CA GLU A 35 -31.49 -6.09 0.81
C GLU A 35 -30.13 -6.78 0.94
N PRO A 36 -30.09 -8.04 1.41
CA PRO A 36 -28.86 -8.76 1.69
C PRO A 36 -27.98 -8.94 0.44
N LEU A 37 -28.60 -9.06 -0.75
CA LEU A 37 -27.89 -9.22 -2.01
C LEU A 37 -27.10 -7.96 -2.39
N ALA A 38 -27.72 -6.78 -2.27
CA ALA A 38 -27.07 -5.50 -2.58
C ALA A 38 -25.89 -5.22 -1.62
N LEU A 39 -26.08 -5.50 -0.33
CA LEU A 39 -25.02 -5.40 0.68
C LEU A 39 -23.83 -6.34 0.40
N LEU A 40 -24.11 -7.57 -0.02
CA LEU A 40 -23.07 -8.52 -0.38
C LEU A 40 -22.24 -8.03 -1.57
N GLN A 41 -22.90 -7.55 -2.64
CA GLN A 41 -22.23 -6.99 -3.82
C GLN A 41 -21.37 -5.78 -3.45
N PHE A 42 -21.89 -4.88 -2.61
CA PHE A 42 -21.14 -3.72 -2.13
C PHE A 42 -19.90 -4.13 -1.33
N ARG A 43 -20.01 -5.09 -0.41
CA ARG A 43 -18.88 -5.62 0.36
C ARG A 43 -17.83 -6.27 -0.55
N LEU A 44 -18.25 -6.99 -1.58
CA LEU A 44 -17.35 -7.57 -2.59
C LEU A 44 -16.59 -6.49 -3.36
N GLN A 45 -17.28 -5.44 -3.82
CA GLN A 45 -16.66 -4.30 -4.49
C GLN A 45 -15.66 -3.58 -3.58
N LEU A 46 -16.02 -3.34 -2.32
CA LEU A 46 -15.12 -2.75 -1.31
C LEU A 46 -13.85 -3.55 -1.13
N ASN A 47 -13.97 -4.88 -0.99
CA ASN A 47 -12.80 -5.75 -0.88
C ASN A 47 -11.94 -5.71 -2.15
N GLY A 48 -12.57 -5.69 -3.33
CA GLY A 48 -11.84 -5.53 -4.60
C GLY A 48 -11.04 -4.23 -4.67
N ILE A 49 -11.66 -3.11 -4.30
CA ILE A 49 -10.99 -1.79 -4.25
C ILE A 49 -9.85 -1.81 -3.23
N ALA A 50 -10.06 -2.42 -2.06
CA ALA A 50 -9.04 -2.51 -1.03
C ALA A 50 -7.83 -3.34 -1.49
N ILE A 51 -8.06 -4.46 -2.17
CA ILE A 51 -6.99 -5.28 -2.76
C ILE A 51 -6.18 -4.45 -3.75
N LEU A 52 -6.84 -3.72 -4.66
CA LEU A 52 -6.16 -2.84 -5.63
C LEU A 52 -5.35 -1.75 -4.93
N TYR A 53 -5.89 -1.15 -3.87
CA TYR A 53 -5.21 -0.13 -3.07
C TYR A 53 -3.93 -0.69 -2.42
N PHE A 54 -4.01 -1.83 -1.74
CA PHE A 54 -2.83 -2.45 -1.11
C PHE A 54 -1.80 -2.91 -2.14
N LEU A 55 -2.25 -3.44 -3.27
CA LEU A 55 -1.37 -3.80 -4.38
C LEU A 55 -0.63 -2.58 -4.92
N THR A 56 -1.32 -1.44 -5.06
CA THR A 56 -0.71 -0.18 -5.51
C THR A 56 0.38 0.29 -4.57
N ILE A 57 0.13 0.29 -3.25
CA ILE A 57 1.16 0.65 -2.25
C ILE A 57 2.37 -0.30 -2.36
N TYR A 58 2.11 -1.60 -2.47
CA TYR A 58 3.16 -2.60 -2.60
C TYR A 58 4.00 -2.38 -3.86
N SER A 59 3.37 -2.14 -5.01
CA SER A 59 4.06 -1.86 -6.27
C SER A 59 4.91 -0.59 -6.19
N ILE A 60 4.41 0.48 -5.56
CA ILE A 60 5.20 1.71 -5.36
C ILE A 60 6.41 1.44 -4.47
N GLN A 61 6.23 0.69 -3.38
CA GLN A 61 7.32 0.32 -2.49
C GLN A 61 8.38 -0.53 -3.23
N ALA A 62 7.96 -1.55 -3.96
CA ALA A 62 8.85 -2.41 -4.74
C ALA A 62 9.61 -1.62 -5.82
N PHE A 63 8.93 -0.70 -6.53
CA PHE A 63 9.54 0.16 -7.53
C PHE A 63 10.59 1.10 -6.93
N ASN A 64 10.30 1.70 -5.78
CA ASN A 64 11.26 2.56 -5.08
C ASN A 64 12.47 1.79 -4.57
N GLN A 65 12.28 0.58 -4.03
CA GLN A 65 13.38 -0.30 -3.64
C GLN A 65 14.25 -0.67 -4.84
N PHE A 66 13.64 -1.03 -5.97
CA PHE A 66 14.36 -1.36 -7.21
C PHE A 66 15.20 -0.19 -7.74
N LEU A 67 14.64 1.03 -7.76
CA LEU A 67 15.38 2.24 -8.14
C LEU A 67 16.53 2.54 -7.17
N PHE A 68 16.32 2.32 -5.87
CA PHE A 68 17.34 2.54 -4.86
C PHE A 68 18.52 1.56 -5.00
N GLU A 69 18.25 0.27 -5.20
CA GLU A 69 19.29 -0.74 -5.45
C GLU A 69 20.11 -0.41 -6.70
N ARG A 70 19.46 0.03 -7.79
CA ARG A 70 20.18 0.49 -8.99
C ARG A 70 21.10 1.67 -8.71
N ARG A 71 20.65 2.66 -7.92
CA ARG A 71 21.49 3.81 -7.52
C ARG A 71 22.67 3.35 -6.65
N ARG A 72 22.45 2.41 -5.74
CA ARG A 72 23.48 1.86 -4.86
C ARG A 72 24.53 1.09 -5.65
N CYS A 73 24.13 0.22 -6.58
CA CYS A 73 25.06 -0.43 -7.52
C CYS A 73 25.85 0.60 -8.34
N ARG A 74 25.20 1.66 -8.84
CA ARG A 74 25.89 2.71 -9.59
C ARG A 74 26.91 3.46 -8.74
N GLN A 75 26.58 3.78 -7.48
CA GLN A 75 27.53 4.39 -6.54
C GLN A 75 28.69 3.47 -6.18
N ILE A 76 28.44 2.18 -5.96
CA ILE A 76 29.50 1.19 -5.71
C ILE A 76 30.40 1.08 -6.94
N ILE A 77 29.83 1.05 -8.15
CA ILE A 77 30.60 1.04 -9.39
C ILE A 77 31.45 2.33 -9.52
N ILE A 78 30.93 3.51 -9.15
CA ILE A 78 31.69 4.77 -9.17
C ILE A 78 32.86 4.73 -8.17
N LEU A 79 32.64 4.18 -6.97
CA LEU A 79 33.68 3.97 -5.95
C LEU A 79 34.78 3.00 -6.42
N PHE A 80 34.41 1.90 -7.09
CA PHE A 80 35.37 0.94 -7.61
C PHE A 80 36.11 1.42 -8.87
N ASN A 81 35.52 2.33 -9.66
CA ASN A 81 36.15 2.90 -10.86
C ASN A 81 37.06 4.12 -10.56
N GLY A 82 37.35 4.40 -9.29
CA GLY A 82 38.41 5.33 -8.89
C GLY A 82 38.19 6.80 -9.27
N ARG A 83 36.93 7.24 -9.47
CA ARG A 83 36.64 8.66 -9.67
C ARG A 83 36.04 9.22 -8.38
N GLU A 84 36.92 9.58 -7.46
CA GLU A 84 36.62 10.47 -6.35
C GLU A 84 36.03 11.77 -6.92
N ILE A 85 34.83 12.13 -6.46
CA ILE A 85 34.29 13.50 -6.54
C ILE A 85 34.06 13.93 -5.11
#